data_AF-A0A0L7L1X9-F1
#
_entry.id   AF-A0A0L7L1X9-F1
#
_cell.length_a   1.000
_cell.length_b   1.000
_cell.length_c   1.000
_cell.angle_alpha   90.00
_cell.angle_beta   90.00
_cell.angle_gamma   90.00
#
_symmetry.space_group_name_H-M   'P 1'
#
loop_
_entity.id
_entity.type
_entity.pdbx_description
1 polymer ?
#
loop_
_entity_poly.entity_id
_entity_poly.type
_entity_poly.pdbx_seq_one_letter_code
_entity_poly.pdbx_strand_id
1 'polypeptide(L)'
;MIKDTIRKLGKLTLIANKEKFNLELKNSFSLLNVDHPENTENRYNNIKECIKQASRKIKTLKFRTQKLTNASLNIIEERQKLTRNSVEYRNFDKKVKRNIRKDLRAYNIYLVQSALDKNRSLKSAMRGRKRGRSTITCLKDFHGVKQDDRDKLLQICTQFYKNLYILRKFVSTKTHP
;
A
#
# COMPACT_ATOMS: atom_id res chain seq x y z
N MET A 1 22.88 0.51 -4.72
CA MET A 1 22.82 1.06 -3.34
C MET A 1 21.65 0.45 -2.57
N ILE A 2 21.92 -0.44 -1.62
CA ILE A 2 20.90 -1.00 -0.71
C ILE A 2 20.66 0.05 0.38
N LYS A 3 19.43 0.54 0.54
CA LYS A 3 19.11 1.57 1.54
C LYS A 3 19.31 1.02 2.96
N ASP A 4 20.19 1.65 3.74
CA ASP A 4 20.45 1.35 5.17
C ASP A 4 19.36 1.84 6.12
N THR A 5 18.11 1.58 5.75
CA THR A 5 16.96 2.00 6.53
C THR A 5 16.27 0.76 7.10
N ILE A 6 16.03 0.78 8.41
CA ILE A 6 15.14 -0.19 9.08
C ILE A 6 13.80 -0.16 8.35
N ARG A 7 13.30 -1.35 8.00
CA ARG A 7 12.06 -1.49 7.23
C ARG A 7 10.90 -0.93 8.05
N LYS A 8 10.28 0.16 7.59
CA LYS A 8 9.06 0.70 8.23
C LYS A 8 7.93 -0.32 8.14
N LEU A 9 7.61 -0.96 9.27
CA LEU A 9 6.44 -1.81 9.44
C LEU A 9 5.22 -0.92 9.72
N GLY A 10 4.06 -1.27 9.15
CA GLY A 10 2.83 -0.52 9.40
C GLY A 10 2.30 -0.76 10.82
N LYS A 11 1.64 0.24 11.43
CA LYS A 11 1.08 0.15 12.80
C LYS A 11 0.31 -1.16 13.05
N LEU A 12 -0.60 -1.52 12.14
CA LEU A 12 -1.42 -2.72 12.26
C LEU A 12 -0.60 -4.03 12.12
N THR A 13 0.48 -4.02 11.34
CA THR A 13 1.38 -5.18 11.22
C THR A 13 2.18 -5.41 12.51
N LEU A 14 2.51 -4.33 13.23
CA LEU A 14 3.20 -4.40 14.52
C LEU A 14 2.25 -4.85 15.63
N ILE A 15 1.00 -4.37 15.63
CA ILE A 15 -0.01 -4.80 16.60
C ILE A 15 -0.30 -6.30 16.44
N ALA A 16 -0.55 -6.76 15.21
CA ALA A 16 -0.88 -8.16 14.94
C ALA A 16 0.27 -9.14 15.21
N ASN A 17 1.53 -8.69 15.09
CA ASN A 17 2.71 -9.53 15.32
C ASN A 17 3.50 -9.11 16.56
N LYS A 18 2.88 -8.41 17.52
CA LYS A 18 3.57 -7.80 18.68
C LYS A 18 4.43 -8.83 19.42
N GLU A 19 3.84 -9.97 19.76
CA GLU A 19 4.51 -11.02 20.53
C GLU A 19 5.68 -11.63 19.75
N LYS A 20 5.44 -11.95 18.48
CA LYS A 20 6.47 -12.49 17.59
C LYS A 20 7.63 -11.50 17.37
N PHE A 21 7.33 -10.20 17.28
CA PHE A 21 8.37 -9.18 17.18
C PHE A 21 9.20 -9.09 18.45
N ASN A 22 8.54 -9.06 19.61
CA ASN A 22 9.21 -8.98 20.89
C ASN A 22 10.09 -10.21 21.14
N LEU A 23 9.63 -11.39 20.74
CA LEU A 23 10.40 -12.63 20.80
C LEU A 23 11.66 -12.55 19.92
N GLU A 24 11.51 -12.15 18.66
CA GLU A 24 12.65 -12.00 17.73
C GLU A 24 13.63 -10.91 18.17
N LEU A 25 13.13 -9.80 18.74
CA LEU A 25 13.99 -8.78 19.33
C LEU A 25 14.78 -9.38 20.50
N LYS A 26 14.12 -10.02 21.47
CA LYS A 26 14.80 -10.67 22.61
C LYS A 26 15.89 -11.63 22.13
N ASN A 27 15.59 -12.49 21.16
CA ASN A 27 16.54 -13.44 20.59
C ASN A 27 17.71 -12.76 19.86
N SER A 28 17.46 -11.62 19.20
CA SER A 28 18.52 -10.86 18.54
C SER A 28 19.39 -10.07 19.52
N PHE A 29 18.81 -9.57 20.61
CA PHE A 29 19.53 -8.84 21.66
C PHE A 29 20.35 -9.78 22.55
N SER A 30 19.90 -11.00 22.78
CA SER A 30 20.68 -12.00 23.54
C SER A 30 21.98 -12.43 22.85
N LEU A 31 22.11 -12.16 21.55
CA LEU A 31 23.33 -12.42 20.77
C LEU A 31 24.32 -11.24 20.82
N LEU A 32 23.95 -10.12 21.45
CA LEU A 32 24.85 -8.98 21.62
C LEU A 32 25.74 -9.22 22.84
N ASN A 33 27.05 -9.31 22.62
CA ASN A 33 28.03 -9.31 23.69
C ASN A 33 28.18 -7.89 24.25
N VAL A 34 27.41 -7.56 25.29
CA VAL A 34 27.42 -6.24 25.93
C VAL A 34 28.71 -5.99 26.71
N ASP A 35 29.41 -7.05 27.11
CA ASP A 35 30.57 -7.02 28.00
C ASP A 35 31.91 -6.86 27.27
N HIS A 36 31.91 -6.78 25.93
CA HIS A 36 33.13 -6.53 25.17
C HIS A 36 33.43 -5.02 25.17
N PRO A 37 34.68 -4.56 25.39
CA PRO A 37 35.06 -3.16 25.26
C PRO A 37 35.07 -2.71 23.80
N GLU A 38 33.89 -2.64 23.18
CA GLU A 38 33.69 -2.07 21.85
C GLU A 38 33.37 -0.58 21.93
N ASN A 39 33.87 0.16 20.93
CA ASN A 39 33.56 1.57 20.70
C ASN A 39 32.03 1.80 20.72
N THR A 40 31.57 2.91 21.29
CA THR A 40 30.15 3.27 21.41
C THR A 40 29.42 3.26 20.07
N GLU A 41 30.11 3.63 18.99
CA GLU A 41 29.58 3.59 17.62
C GLU A 41 29.31 2.15 17.15
N ASN A 42 30.19 1.19 17.48
CA ASN A 42 30.00 -0.21 17.12
C ASN A 42 28.80 -0.80 17.87
N ARG A 43 28.65 -0.46 19.16
CA ARG A 43 27.48 -0.86 19.96
C ARG A 43 26.18 -0.34 19.36
N TYR A 44 26.15 0.93 18.94
CA TYR A 44 24.99 1.51 18.29
C TYR A 44 24.64 0.79 16.98
N ASN A 45 25.64 0.52 16.15
CA ASN A 45 25.45 -0.17 14.87
C ASN A 45 24.98 -1.62 15.07
N ASN A 46 25.49 -2.32 16.08
CA ASN A 46 25.05 -3.68 16.43
C ASN A 46 23.58 -3.70 16.86
N ILE A 47 23.16 -2.77 17.73
CA ILE A 47 21.75 -2.64 18.14
C ILE A 47 20.86 -2.34 16.92
N LYS A 48 21.30 -1.42 16.05
CA LYS A 48 20.57 -1.04 14.83
C LYS A 48 20.40 -2.23 13.89
N GLU A 49 21.43 -3.05 13.72
CA GLU A 49 21.36 -4.26 12.90
C GLU A 49 20.47 -5.34 13.54
N CYS A 50 20.48 -5.53 14.86
CA CYS A 50 19.54 -6.45 15.53
C CYS A 50 18.08 -6.05 15.29
N ILE A 51 17.76 -4.76 15.46
CA ILE A 51 16.41 -4.25 15.17
C ILE A 51 16.05 -4.45 13.68
N LYS A 52 17.01 -4.22 12.78
CA LYS A 52 16.82 -4.41 11.34
C LYS A 52 16.56 -5.88 11.01
N GLN A 53 17.31 -6.82 11.58
CA GLN A 53 17.14 -8.26 11.39
C GLN A 53 15.79 -8.75 11.94
N ALA A 54 15.45 -8.38 13.18
CA ALA A 54 14.15 -8.72 13.77
C ALA A 54 12.98 -8.17 12.92
N SER A 55 13.10 -6.94 12.41
CA SER A 55 12.07 -6.33 11.56
C SER A 55 11.90 -7.04 10.20
N ARG A 56 12.98 -7.64 9.65
CA ARG A 56 12.95 -8.38 8.38
C ARG A 56 12.23 -9.72 8.51
N LYS A 57 12.36 -10.39 9.66
CA LYS A 57 11.70 -11.68 9.92
C LYS A 57 10.17 -11.57 10.07
N ILE A 58 9.65 -10.36 10.32
CA ILE A 58 8.21 -10.12 10.39
C ILE A 58 7.59 -10.04 8.99
N LYS A 59 6.62 -10.93 8.76
CA LYS A 59 5.76 -10.86 7.59
C LYS A 59 4.83 -9.65 7.72
N THR A 60 4.94 -8.71 6.79
CA THR A 60 3.99 -7.60 6.69
C THR A 60 2.60 -8.12 6.39
N LEU A 61 1.62 -7.75 7.23
CA LEU A 61 0.21 -8.02 6.95
C LEU A 61 -0.17 -7.29 5.65
N LYS A 62 -0.35 -8.06 4.58
CA LYS A 62 -0.92 -7.54 3.35
C LYS A 62 -2.42 -7.42 3.59
N PHE A 63 -2.95 -6.20 3.58
CA PHE A 63 -4.39 -5.99 3.44
C PHE A 63 -4.80 -6.54 2.08
N ARG A 64 -5.23 -7.79 2.05
CA ARG A 64 -5.98 -8.30 0.91
C ARG A 64 -7.35 -7.65 1.04
N THR A 65 -7.74 -6.84 0.06
CA THR A 65 -9.14 -6.45 -0.09
C THR A 65 -9.93 -7.75 -0.20
N GLN A 66 -10.73 -8.05 0.82
CA GLN A 66 -11.48 -9.29 0.88
C GLN A 66 -12.62 -9.18 -0.13
N LYS A 67 -12.41 -9.76 -1.31
CA LYS A 67 -13.37 -9.73 -2.43
C LYS A 67 -14.51 -10.73 -2.25
N LEU A 68 -14.32 -11.71 -1.38
CA LEU A 68 -15.28 -12.77 -1.10
C LEU A 68 -15.89 -12.52 0.27
N THR A 69 -17.20 -12.70 0.35
CA THR A 69 -17.94 -12.63 1.61
C THR A 69 -17.57 -13.81 2.52
N ASN A 70 -17.79 -13.67 3.82
CA ASN A 70 -17.59 -14.76 4.77
C ASN A 70 -18.46 -15.97 4.42
N ALA A 71 -19.67 -15.76 3.90
CA ALA A 71 -20.52 -16.84 3.41
C ALA A 71 -19.85 -17.66 2.30
N SER A 72 -19.24 -17.00 1.30
CA SER A 72 -18.50 -17.71 0.24
C SER A 72 -17.25 -18.42 0.76
N LEU A 73 -16.56 -17.86 1.76
CA LEU A 73 -15.42 -18.51 2.40
C LEU A 73 -15.84 -19.78 3.14
N ASN A 74 -16.95 -19.74 3.89
CA ASN A 74 -17.46 -20.91 4.59
C ASN A 74 -17.81 -22.05 3.62
N ILE A 75 -18.44 -21.75 2.48
CA ILE A 75 -18.80 -22.78 1.48
C ILE A 75 -17.53 -23.34 0.80
N ILE A 76 -16.46 -22.55 0.67
CA ILE A 76 -15.15 -23.04 0.19
C ILE A 76 -14.56 -24.02 1.20
N GLU A 77 -14.62 -23.71 2.49
CA GLU A 77 -14.15 -24.59 3.57
C GLU A 77 -14.97 -25.89 3.65
N GLU A 78 -16.30 -25.81 3.53
CA GLU A 78 -17.17 -26.98 3.46
C GLU A 78 -16.82 -27.88 2.28
N ARG A 79 -16.56 -27.31 1.09
CA ARG A 79 -16.11 -28.09 -0.07
C ARG A 79 -14.77 -28.81 0.18
N GLN A 80 -13.87 -28.23 0.97
CA GLN A 80 -12.58 -28.87 1.28
C GLN A 80 -12.73 -30.12 2.13
N LYS A 81 -13.82 -30.26 2.89
CA LYS A 81 -14.12 -31.44 3.70
C LYS A 81 -14.65 -32.61 2.87
N LEU A 82 -15.08 -32.37 1.63
CA LEU A 82 -15.67 -33.37 0.75
C LEU A 82 -14.62 -34.11 -0.09
N THR A 83 -14.84 -35.40 -0.33
CA THR A 83 -14.01 -36.23 -1.19
C THR A 83 -14.09 -35.76 -2.64
N ARG A 84 -12.95 -35.43 -3.26
CA ARG A 84 -12.86 -34.76 -4.56
C ARG A 84 -13.61 -35.43 -5.72
N ASN A 85 -13.75 -36.75 -5.68
CA ASN A 85 -14.41 -37.53 -6.74
C ASN A 85 -15.89 -37.82 -6.46
N SER A 86 -16.45 -37.36 -5.34
CA SER A 86 -17.86 -37.59 -5.02
C SER A 86 -18.79 -36.71 -5.85
N VAL A 87 -20.03 -37.19 -6.05
CA VAL A 87 -21.10 -36.41 -6.69
C VAL A 87 -21.41 -35.14 -5.88
N GLU A 88 -21.38 -35.26 -4.55
CA GLU A 88 -21.55 -34.15 -3.62
C GLU A 88 -20.50 -33.06 -3.81
N TYR A 89 -19.23 -33.44 -3.98
CA TYR A 89 -18.15 -32.50 -4.27
C TYR A 89 -18.41 -31.73 -5.57
N ARG A 90 -18.84 -32.42 -6.64
CA ARG A 90 -19.17 -31.76 -7.92
C ARG A 90 -20.30 -30.74 -7.77
N ASN A 91 -21.32 -31.07 -6.99
CA ASN A 91 -22.45 -30.17 -6.72
C ASN A 91 -22.01 -28.97 -5.88
N PHE A 92 -21.21 -29.19 -4.84
CA PHE A 92 -20.62 -28.13 -4.02
C PHE A 92 -19.68 -27.24 -4.81
N ASP A 93 -18.86 -27.81 -5.71
CA ASP A 93 -17.94 -27.05 -6.55
C ASP A 93 -18.69 -26.08 -7.49
N LYS A 94 -19.81 -26.53 -8.08
CA LYS A 94 -20.70 -25.64 -8.85
C LYS A 94 -21.23 -24.49 -7.98
N LYS A 95 -21.68 -24.79 -6.76
CA LYS A 95 -22.19 -23.79 -5.80
C LYS A 95 -21.10 -22.77 -5.41
N VAL A 96 -19.92 -23.25 -5.03
CA VAL A 96 -18.74 -22.41 -4.73
C VAL A 96 -18.40 -21.49 -5.89
N LYS A 97 -18.27 -22.05 -7.11
CA LYS A 97 -17.95 -21.26 -8.31
C LYS A 97 -19.00 -20.19 -8.63
N ARG A 98 -20.30 -20.47 -8.38
CA ARG A 98 -21.38 -19.50 -8.56
C ARG A 98 -21.27 -18.36 -7.53
N ASN A 99 -21.07 -18.68 -6.27
CA ASN A 99 -20.95 -17.68 -5.20
C ASN A 99 -19.71 -16.79 -5.35
N ILE A 100 -18.56 -17.39 -5.70
CA ILE A 100 -17.35 -16.61 -6.01
C ILE A 100 -17.61 -15.60 -7.13
N ARG A 101 -18.29 -16.03 -8.22
CA ARG A 101 -18.63 -15.13 -9.33
C ARG A 101 -19.58 -14.00 -8.90
N LYS A 102 -20.57 -14.32 -8.06
CA LYS A 102 -21.51 -13.33 -7.51
C LYS A 102 -20.79 -12.29 -6.66
N ASP A 103 -19.93 -12.72 -5.74
CA ASP A 103 -19.17 -11.84 -4.86
C ASP A 103 -18.19 -10.95 -5.63
N LEU A 104 -17.49 -11.52 -6.62
CA LEU A 104 -16.61 -10.73 -7.49
C LEU A 104 -17.36 -9.67 -8.29
N ARG A 105 -18.56 -10.00 -8.80
CA ARG A 105 -19.41 -9.04 -9.50
C ARG A 105 -19.86 -7.92 -8.56
N ALA A 106 -20.35 -8.26 -7.37
CA ALA A 106 -20.76 -7.28 -6.37
C ALA A 106 -19.61 -6.35 -5.95
N TYR A 107 -18.42 -6.92 -5.71
CA TYR A 107 -17.22 -6.16 -5.39
C TYR A 107 -16.81 -5.18 -6.51
N ASN A 108 -16.89 -5.61 -7.77
CA ASN A 108 -16.58 -4.75 -8.91
C ASN A 108 -17.61 -3.62 -9.08
N ILE A 109 -18.89 -3.90 -8.89
CA ILE A 109 -19.95 -2.87 -8.90
C ILE A 109 -19.67 -1.83 -7.80
N TYR A 110 -19.36 -2.29 -6.58
CA TYR A 110 -18.96 -1.41 -5.48
C TYR A 110 -17.74 -0.54 -5.84
N LEU A 111 -16.72 -1.10 -6.50
CA LEU A 111 -15.57 -0.32 -6.94
C LEU A 111 -15.92 0.78 -7.94
N VAL A 112 -16.81 0.49 -8.89
CA VAL A 112 -17.30 1.46 -9.88
C VAL A 112 -18.08 2.57 -9.17
N GLN A 113 -19.03 2.20 -8.32
CA GLN A 113 -19.86 3.15 -7.58
C GLN A 113 -19.01 4.05 -6.68
N SER A 114 -18.07 3.46 -5.93
CA SER A 114 -17.14 4.22 -5.10
C SER A 114 -16.20 5.12 -5.90
N ALA A 115 -15.92 4.79 -7.17
CA ALA A 115 -15.14 5.64 -8.06
C ALA A 115 -15.94 6.86 -8.50
N LEU A 116 -17.22 6.65 -8.86
CA LEU A 116 -18.17 7.70 -9.22
C LEU A 116 -18.39 8.66 -8.03
N ASP A 117 -18.74 8.13 -6.85
CA ASP A 117 -19.00 8.93 -5.65
C ASP A 117 -17.81 9.83 -5.25
N LYS A 118 -16.59 9.39 -5.58
CA LYS A 118 -15.36 10.11 -5.23
C LYS A 118 -14.82 10.97 -6.36
N ASN A 119 -15.51 11.04 -7.51
CA ASN A 119 -15.03 11.66 -8.75
C ASN A 119 -13.61 11.20 -9.13
N ARG A 120 -13.37 9.88 -9.07
CA ARG A 120 -12.06 9.27 -9.39
C ARG A 120 -12.18 8.35 -10.59
N SER A 121 -11.07 8.21 -11.32
CA SER A 121 -10.98 7.20 -12.37
C SER A 121 -11.02 5.78 -11.80
N LEU A 122 -11.62 4.85 -12.56
CA LEU A 122 -11.70 3.42 -12.21
C LEU A 122 -10.30 2.81 -11.96
N LYS A 123 -9.30 3.20 -12.76
CA LYS A 123 -7.90 2.79 -12.58
C LYS A 123 -7.36 3.19 -11.21
N SER A 124 -7.74 4.35 -10.70
CA SER A 124 -7.33 4.80 -9.37
C SER A 124 -8.07 4.05 -8.25
N ALA A 125 -9.36 3.76 -8.44
CA ALA A 125 -10.17 3.00 -7.50
C ALA A 125 -9.70 1.53 -7.37
N MET A 126 -9.49 0.83 -8.50
CA MET A 126 -9.00 -0.55 -8.54
C MET A 126 -7.63 -0.72 -7.89
N ARG A 127 -6.75 0.28 -8.01
CA ARG A 127 -5.41 0.24 -7.40
C ARG A 127 -5.44 0.39 -5.87
N GLY A 128 -6.61 0.62 -5.27
CA GLY A 128 -6.75 0.78 -3.82
C GLY A 128 -5.83 1.88 -3.29
N ARG A 129 -5.57 2.92 -4.09
CA ARG A 129 -4.67 4.02 -3.69
C ARG A 129 -5.30 4.68 -2.46
N LYS A 130 -4.69 4.43 -1.30
CA LYS A 130 -5.05 5.10 -0.04
C LYS A 130 -5.06 6.60 -0.28
N ARG A 131 -6.04 7.30 0.31
CA ARG A 131 -5.99 8.76 0.51
C ARG A 131 -4.60 9.07 1.09
N GLY A 132 -3.77 9.83 0.37
CA GLY A 132 -2.42 10.22 0.82
C GLY A 132 -1.24 9.90 -0.11
N ARG A 133 -1.38 9.14 -1.21
CA ARG A 133 -0.41 9.25 -2.33
C ARG A 133 -0.87 10.34 -3.28
N SER A 134 -0.61 11.59 -2.89
CA SER A 134 -0.87 12.81 -3.64
C SER A 134 0.22 13.11 -4.70
N THR A 135 1.02 12.11 -5.09
CA THR A 135 2.01 12.32 -6.14
C THR A 135 1.29 12.42 -7.48
N ILE A 136 1.38 13.59 -8.10
CA ILE A 136 0.99 13.83 -9.50
C ILE A 136 1.72 12.78 -10.35
N THR A 137 0.96 11.94 -11.05
CA THR A 137 1.54 10.84 -11.86
C THR A 137 1.65 11.19 -13.34
N CYS A 138 0.91 12.21 -13.79
CA CYS A 138 1.03 12.76 -15.13
C CYS A 138 0.39 14.15 -15.17
N LEU A 139 0.91 15.03 -16.04
CA LEU A 139 0.32 16.32 -16.39
C LEU A 139 0.37 16.48 -17.90
N LYS A 140 -0.45 17.37 -18.44
CA LYS A 140 -0.27 17.87 -19.80
C LYS A 140 0.66 19.07 -19.75
N ASP A 141 1.58 19.15 -20.69
CA ASP A 141 2.36 20.38 -20.89
C ASP A 141 1.52 21.46 -21.60
N PHE A 142 2.14 22.60 -21.90
CA PHE A 142 1.52 23.72 -22.59
C PHE A 142 1.02 23.39 -24.02
N HIS A 143 1.65 22.43 -24.69
CA HIS A 143 1.26 21.91 -26.00
C HIS A 143 0.20 20.80 -25.91
N GLY A 144 -0.28 20.49 -24.70
CA GLY A 144 -1.28 19.45 -24.47
C GLY A 144 -0.71 18.03 -24.45
N VAL A 145 0.60 17.86 -24.57
CA VAL A 145 1.26 16.55 -24.58
C VAL A 145 1.33 16.00 -23.16
N LYS A 146 0.94 14.75 -22.98
CA LYS A 146 0.94 14.10 -21.67
C LYS A 146 2.36 13.70 -21.28
N GLN A 147 2.84 14.22 -20.16
CA GLN A 147 4.13 13.85 -19.55
C GLN A 147 3.89 13.05 -18.27
N ASP A 148 4.68 12.01 -18.06
CA ASP A 148 4.70 11.17 -16.85
C ASP A 148 6.08 11.08 -16.19
N ASP A 149 7.11 11.64 -16.84
CA ASP A 149 8.45 11.83 -16.28
C ASP A 149 8.46 12.87 -15.16
N ARG A 150 9.12 12.54 -14.06
CA ARG A 150 9.08 13.30 -12.81
C ARG A 150 9.69 14.69 -12.94
N ASP A 151 10.77 14.82 -13.69
CA ASP A 151 11.46 16.10 -13.89
C ASP A 151 10.62 17.03 -14.77
N LYS A 152 10.00 16.48 -15.81
CA LYS A 152 9.03 17.22 -16.65
C LYS A 152 7.79 17.64 -15.87
N LEU A 153 7.28 16.79 -14.98
CA LEU A 153 6.17 17.15 -14.09
C LEU A 153 6.51 18.32 -13.18
N LEU A 154 7.73 18.34 -12.63
CA LEU A 154 8.19 19.46 -11.81
C LEU A 154 8.26 20.75 -12.64
N GLN A 155 8.83 20.70 -13.85
CA GLN A 155 8.90 21.85 -14.75
C GLN A 155 7.51 22.41 -15.09
N ILE A 156 6.54 21.55 -15.41
CA ILE A 156 5.15 21.97 -15.70
C ILE A 156 4.54 22.69 -14.48
N CYS A 157 4.70 22.12 -13.28
CA CYS A 157 4.23 22.76 -12.04
C CYS A 157 4.91 24.11 -11.80
N THR A 158 6.23 24.19 -11.95
CA THR A 158 6.99 25.43 -11.77
C THR A 158 6.53 26.50 -12.76
N GLN A 159 6.34 26.15 -14.03
CA GLN A 159 5.88 27.10 -15.04
C GLN A 159 4.46 27.60 -14.76
N PHE A 160 3.57 26.70 -14.34
CA PHE A 160 2.21 27.06 -13.93
C PHE A 160 2.22 28.09 -12.80
N TYR A 161 2.99 27.86 -11.73
CA TYR A 161 3.08 28.81 -10.62
C TYR A 161 3.75 30.13 -11.02
N LYS A 162 4.81 30.10 -11.85
CA LYS A 162 5.41 31.33 -12.40
C LYS A 162 4.36 32.18 -13.11
N ASN A 163 3.57 31.56 -13.99
CA ASN A 163 2.53 32.26 -14.75
C ASN A 163 1.46 32.86 -13.81
N LEU A 164 1.03 32.13 -12.77
CA LEU A 164 0.08 32.65 -11.79
C LEU A 164 0.59 33.92 -11.09
N TYR A 165 1.85 33.92 -10.65
CA TYR A 165 2.43 35.09 -9.96
C TYR A 165 2.72 36.25 -10.91
N ILE A 166 3.07 35.98 -12.16
CA ILE A 166 3.23 37.01 -13.19
C ILE A 166 1.88 37.66 -13.51
N LEU A 167 0.84 36.87 -13.75
CA LEU A 167 -0.53 37.40 -14.00
C LEU A 167 -1.04 38.24 -12.82
N ARG A 168 -0.76 37.83 -11.58
CA ARG A 168 -1.18 38.58 -10.39
C ARG A 168 -0.48 39.94 -10.24
N LYS A 169 0.77 40.08 -10.70
CA LYS A 169 1.49 41.38 -10.70
C LYS A 169 0.94 42.37 -11.74
N PHE A 170 0.39 41.88 -12.85
CA PHE A 170 -0.23 42.74 -13.87
C PHE A 170 -1.62 43.28 -13.48
N VAL A 171 -2.35 42.60 -12.59
CA VAL A 171 -3.65 43.09 -12.11
C VAL A 171 -3.48 44.22 -11.08
N SER A 172 -2.41 44.18 -10.27
CA SER A 172 -2.16 45.20 -9.24
C SER A 172 -1.59 46.53 -9.77
N THR A 173 -1.10 46.57 -11.01
CA THR A 173 -0.48 47.76 -11.62
C THR A 173 -1.44 48.55 -12.52
N LYS A 174 -2.66 48.04 -12.75
CA LYS A 174 -3.72 48.73 -13.51
C LYS A 174 -4.80 49.37 -12.64
N THR A 175 -4.64 49.33 -11.33
CA THR A 175 -5.52 50.00 -10.36
C THR A 175 -4.71 51.01 -9.54
N HIS A 176 -4.23 52.05 -10.20
CA HIS A 176 -4.00 53.33 -9.55
C HIS A 176 -4.47 54.43 -10.50
N PRO A 177 -5.52 55.20 -10.13
CA PRO A 177 -5.92 56.41 -10.85
C PRO A 177 -4.85 57.50 -10.74
#